data_AF-F9QBP5-F1
#
_entry.id   AF-F9QBP5-F1
#
_cell.length_a   1.000
_cell.length_b   1.000
_cell.length_c   1.000
_cell.angle_alpha   90.00
_cell.angle_beta   90.00
_cell.angle_gamma   90.00
#
_symmetry.space_group_name_H-M   'P 1'
#
loop_
_entity.id
_entity.type
_entity.pdbx_description
1 polymer ?
#
loop_
_entity_poly.entity_id
_entity_poly.type
_entity_poly.pdbx_seq_one_letter_code
_entity_poly.pdbx_strand_id
1 'polypeptide(L)'
;MRFLKMFGVLFSVWFFFATLFLTIGGIWDSGGKADAAIVFGADQNLSKTTKSRLDHSVELFKQQRVAHIVLMAMGEGESMKDYLLSKDIPADAIVLGTLGNDLQQTVKNSLITLSKNNLNDAITLAPFYQQTRIKMLFYSNHFPHVSTAGVDAFQLADIYGLGREFFIYYKERVAVMTN
;
A
#
# COMPACT_ATOMS: atom_id res chain seq x y z
N MET A 1 12.55 40.06 -5.73
CA MET A 1 11.53 39.66 -4.74
C MET A 1 10.20 39.17 -5.33
N ARG A 2 9.59 39.83 -6.34
CA ARG A 2 8.33 39.36 -6.95
C ARG A 2 8.42 37.96 -7.59
N PHE A 3 9.49 37.69 -8.35
CA PHE A 3 9.71 36.38 -8.96
C PHE A 3 9.89 35.23 -7.96
N LEU A 4 10.61 35.47 -6.85
CA LEU A 4 10.78 34.45 -5.79
C LEU A 4 9.45 34.13 -5.09
N LYS A 5 8.62 35.14 -4.84
CA LYS A 5 7.27 34.95 -4.31
C LYS A 5 6.39 34.16 -5.27
N MET A 6 6.44 34.49 -6.57
CA MET A 6 5.70 33.78 -7.61
C MET A 6 6.12 32.31 -7.73
N PHE A 7 7.43 32.03 -7.71
CA PHE A 7 7.94 30.66 -7.76
C PHE A 7 7.54 29.85 -6.53
N GLY A 8 7.60 30.48 -5.34
CA GLY A 8 7.12 29.88 -4.09
C GLY A 8 5.63 29.54 -4.16
N VAL A 9 4.78 30.45 -4.65
CA VAL A 9 3.34 30.20 -4.82
C VAL A 9 3.08 29.06 -5.80
N LEU A 10 3.75 29.05 -6.97
CA LEU A 10 3.59 27.98 -7.95
C LEU A 10 3.98 26.61 -7.38
N PHE A 11 5.11 26.54 -6.66
CA PHE A 11 5.53 25.32 -5.99
C PHE A 11 4.53 24.87 -4.93
N SER A 12 4.03 25.79 -4.09
CA SER A 12 3.03 25.46 -3.07
C SER A 12 1.72 24.96 -3.67
N VAL A 13 1.25 25.57 -4.76
CA VAL A 13 0.05 25.13 -5.48
C VAL A 13 0.25 23.73 -6.06
N TRP A 14 1.39 23.49 -6.72
CA TRP A 14 1.72 22.18 -7.27
C TRP A 14 1.81 21.10 -6.17
N PHE A 15 2.52 21.40 -5.08
CA PHE A 15 2.65 20.51 -3.92
C PHE A 15 1.28 20.17 -3.31
N PHE A 16 0.40 21.17 -3.17
CA PHE A 16 -0.96 20.98 -2.67
C PHE A 16 -1.77 20.05 -3.57
N PHE A 17 -1.81 20.30 -4.88
CA PHE A 17 -2.56 19.44 -5.80
C PHE A 17 -1.99 18.03 -5.90
N ALA A 18 -0.66 17.87 -5.85
CA ALA A 18 -0.03 16.57 -5.88
C ALA A 18 -0.32 15.74 -4.62
N THR A 19 -0.23 16.36 -3.44
CA THR A 19 -0.57 15.67 -2.18
C THR A 19 -2.06 15.36 -2.10
N LEU A 20 -2.94 16.24 -2.61
CA LEU A 20 -4.36 15.97 -2.75
C LEU A 20 -4.63 14.77 -3.68
N PHE A 21 -3.95 14.71 -4.84
CA PHE A 21 -4.04 13.58 -5.76
C PHE A 21 -3.62 12.26 -5.11
N LEU A 22 -2.47 12.24 -4.41
CA LEU A 22 -2.01 11.05 -3.67
C LEU A 22 -3.01 10.61 -2.60
N THR A 23 -3.61 11.58 -1.91
CA THR A 23 -4.61 11.33 -0.86
C THR A 23 -5.86 10.70 -1.43
N ILE A 24 -6.48 11.34 -2.44
CA ILE A 24 -7.70 10.84 -3.08
C ILE A 24 -7.46 9.45 -3.67
N GLY A 25 -6.36 9.27 -4.41
CA GLY A 25 -6.03 7.98 -5.02
C GLY A 25 -5.81 6.86 -3.99
N GLY A 26 -5.37 7.20 -2.77
CA GLY A 26 -5.09 6.21 -1.74
C GLY A 26 -6.22 5.91 -0.76
N ILE A 27 -7.18 6.82 -0.60
CA ILE A 27 -8.40 6.56 0.16
C ILE A 27 -9.49 5.91 -0.69
N TRP A 28 -9.38 6.03 -2.02
CA TRP A 28 -10.38 5.50 -2.93
C TRP A 28 -10.41 3.97 -2.89
N ASP A 29 -11.58 3.42 -2.57
CA ASP A 29 -11.90 2.01 -2.71
C ASP A 29 -12.89 1.83 -3.85
N SER A 30 -12.55 0.93 -4.77
CA SER A 30 -13.42 0.59 -5.90
C SER A 30 -14.62 -0.29 -5.52
N GLY A 31 -14.62 -0.87 -4.31
CA GLY A 31 -15.63 -1.84 -3.87
C GLY A 31 -15.52 -3.21 -4.57
N GLY A 32 -14.51 -3.40 -5.43
CA GLY A 32 -14.30 -4.63 -6.20
C GLY A 32 -13.84 -5.82 -5.36
N LYS A 33 -13.81 -6.99 -6.02
CA LYS A 33 -13.23 -8.23 -5.50
C LYS A 33 -11.85 -8.46 -6.10
N ALA A 34 -11.05 -9.28 -5.42
CA ALA A 34 -9.78 -9.80 -5.91
C ALA A 34 -9.49 -11.16 -5.27
N ASP A 35 -8.50 -11.89 -5.76
CA ASP A 35 -8.00 -13.15 -5.23
C ASP A 35 -7.37 -12.92 -3.84
N ALA A 36 -6.71 -11.77 -3.65
CA ALA A 36 -5.99 -11.47 -2.41
C ALA A 36 -6.02 -10.00 -1.96
N ALA A 37 -5.95 -9.80 -0.64
CA ALA A 37 -5.57 -8.53 -0.03
C ALA A 37 -4.09 -8.56 0.35
N ILE A 38 -3.30 -7.57 -0.07
CA ILE A 38 -1.86 -7.47 0.25
C ILE A 38 -1.65 -6.42 1.33
N VAL A 39 -1.22 -6.85 2.51
CA VAL A 39 -0.91 -5.97 3.64
C VAL A 39 0.55 -5.54 3.56
N PHE A 40 0.79 -4.28 3.20
CA PHE A 40 2.11 -3.69 3.13
C PHE A 40 2.61 -3.24 4.50
N GLY A 41 3.85 -3.62 4.83
CA GLY A 41 4.65 -2.99 5.86
C GLY A 41 4.09 -3.24 7.26
N ALA A 42 4.42 -4.40 7.81
CA ALA A 42 4.07 -4.72 9.18
C ALA A 42 5.34 -4.98 9.97
N ASP A 43 5.53 -4.13 10.97
CA ASP A 43 6.51 -4.29 12.02
C ASP A 43 6.18 -5.53 12.87
N GLN A 44 7.21 -6.16 13.44
CA GLN A 44 7.04 -7.32 14.33
C GLN A 44 6.15 -7.01 15.56
N ASN A 45 6.04 -5.72 15.92
CA ASN A 45 5.37 -5.25 17.13
C ASN A 45 3.87 -4.90 16.95
N LEU A 46 3.27 -5.15 15.79
CA LEU A 46 1.86 -4.85 15.50
C LEU A 46 1.46 -3.44 15.95
N SER A 47 2.11 -2.40 15.40
CA SER A 47 1.74 -1.02 15.71
C SER A 47 0.27 -0.74 15.37
N LYS A 48 -0.27 0.39 15.89
CA LYS A 48 -1.66 0.79 15.65
C LYS A 48 -2.00 0.86 14.14
N THR A 49 -1.06 1.32 13.31
CA THR A 49 -1.27 1.39 11.86
C THR A 49 -1.24 0.02 11.20
N THR A 50 -0.32 -0.87 11.63
CA THR A 50 -0.27 -2.27 11.20
C THR A 50 -1.56 -3.00 11.54
N LYS A 51 -2.06 -2.87 12.78
CA LYS A 51 -3.33 -3.46 13.21
C LYS A 51 -4.50 -2.95 12.37
N SER A 52 -4.57 -1.66 12.10
CA SER A 52 -5.63 -1.10 11.24
C SER A 52 -5.63 -1.68 9.83
N ARG A 53 -4.45 -1.96 9.24
CA ARG A 53 -4.36 -2.64 7.94
C ARG A 53 -4.79 -4.11 8.03
N LEU A 54 -4.41 -4.81 9.11
CA LEU A 54 -4.83 -6.19 9.34
C LEU A 54 -6.34 -6.28 9.59
N ASP A 55 -6.91 -5.39 10.39
CA ASP A 55 -8.36 -5.30 10.63
C ASP A 55 -9.09 -5.07 9.31
N HIS A 56 -8.62 -4.16 8.44
CA HIS A 56 -9.23 -3.97 7.14
C HIS A 56 -9.07 -5.20 6.23
N SER A 57 -7.96 -5.94 6.29
CA SER A 57 -7.84 -7.21 5.55
C SER A 57 -8.86 -8.26 6.03
N VAL A 58 -9.16 -8.29 7.33
CA VAL A 58 -10.18 -9.16 7.93
C VAL A 58 -11.58 -8.77 7.42
N GLU A 59 -11.87 -7.47 7.32
CA GLU A 59 -13.13 -6.98 6.77
C GLU A 59 -13.31 -7.39 5.30
N LEU A 60 -12.30 -7.18 4.46
CA LEU A 60 -12.35 -7.59 3.04
C LEU A 60 -12.57 -9.10 2.90
N PHE A 61 -11.92 -9.90 3.74
CA PHE A 61 -12.09 -11.35 3.75
C PHE A 61 -13.51 -11.75 4.19
N LYS A 62 -14.02 -11.19 5.29
CA LYS A 62 -15.37 -11.46 5.81
C LYS A 62 -16.47 -11.02 4.85
N GLN A 63 -16.24 -9.95 4.09
CA GLN A 63 -17.14 -9.49 3.02
C GLN A 63 -17.04 -10.32 1.74
N GLN A 64 -16.21 -11.37 1.70
CA GLN A 64 -15.94 -12.18 0.51
C GLN A 64 -15.47 -11.34 -0.68
N ARG A 65 -14.73 -10.27 -0.40
CA ARG A 65 -14.04 -9.45 -1.40
C ARG A 65 -12.69 -10.03 -1.76
N VAL A 66 -12.07 -10.78 -0.85
CA VAL A 66 -10.83 -11.53 -1.09
C VAL A 66 -10.92 -12.92 -0.50
N ALA A 67 -10.20 -13.87 -1.11
CA ALA A 67 -10.07 -15.24 -0.63
C ALA A 67 -8.75 -15.48 0.13
N HIS A 68 -7.74 -14.65 -0.10
CA HIS A 68 -6.44 -14.75 0.58
C HIS A 68 -5.99 -13.42 1.16
N ILE A 69 -5.17 -13.47 2.20
CA ILE A 69 -4.48 -12.31 2.78
C ILE A 69 -2.98 -12.56 2.68
N VAL A 70 -2.29 -11.72 1.92
CA VAL A 70 -0.84 -11.77 1.73
C VAL A 70 -0.16 -10.76 2.64
N LEU A 71 0.78 -11.21 3.46
CA LEU A 71 1.47 -10.39 4.45
C LEU A 71 2.88 -10.06 3.99
N MET A 72 3.19 -8.79 3.73
CA MET A 72 4.56 -8.32 3.48
C MET A 72 5.20 -7.92 4.81
N ALA A 73 5.84 -8.87 5.48
CA ALA A 73 6.34 -8.72 6.84
C ALA A 73 7.86 -8.50 6.91
N MET A 74 8.31 -7.80 7.96
CA MET A 74 9.72 -7.83 8.36
C MET A 74 10.01 -9.12 9.14
N GLY A 75 10.93 -9.95 8.64
CA GLY A 75 11.22 -11.26 9.24
C GLY A 75 10.15 -12.29 8.90
N GLU A 76 9.85 -13.19 9.85
CA GLU A 76 8.95 -14.35 9.63
C GLU A 76 7.45 -14.00 9.59
N GLY A 77 7.06 -12.83 10.09
CA GLY A 77 5.65 -12.39 10.08
C GLY A 77 4.71 -13.12 11.04
N GLU A 78 5.24 -13.90 11.99
CA GLU A 78 4.45 -14.70 12.95
C GLU A 78 3.42 -13.86 13.71
N SER A 79 3.81 -12.71 14.27
CA SER A 79 2.89 -11.85 15.03
C SER A 79 1.65 -11.45 14.21
N MET A 80 1.80 -11.22 12.91
CA MET A 80 0.67 -10.85 12.04
C MET A 80 -0.21 -12.05 11.72
N LYS A 81 0.42 -13.19 11.45
CA LYS A 81 -0.28 -14.44 11.21
C LYS A 81 -1.12 -14.80 12.44
N ASP A 82 -0.53 -14.78 13.63
CA ASP A 82 -1.21 -15.03 14.89
C ASP A 82 -2.35 -14.04 15.13
N TYR A 83 -2.14 -12.77 14.78
CA TYR A 83 -3.19 -11.76 14.84
C TYR A 83 -4.38 -12.14 13.94
N LEU A 84 -4.15 -12.54 12.69
CA LEU A 84 -5.22 -12.94 11.78
C LEU A 84 -5.91 -14.24 12.21
N LEU A 85 -5.14 -15.22 12.69
CA LEU A 85 -5.70 -16.45 13.27
C LEU A 85 -6.63 -16.13 14.45
N SER A 86 -6.25 -15.18 15.31
CA SER A 86 -7.09 -14.72 16.43
C SER A 86 -8.37 -13.98 16.00
N LYS A 87 -8.49 -13.63 14.71
CA LYS A 87 -9.64 -12.95 14.10
C LYS A 87 -10.51 -13.91 13.26
N ASP A 88 -10.31 -15.21 13.44
CA ASP A 88 -11.00 -16.30 12.74
C ASP A 88 -10.69 -16.37 11.23
N ILE A 89 -9.52 -15.86 10.81
CA ILE A 89 -9.03 -16.11 9.45
C ILE A 89 -8.36 -17.49 9.43
N PRO A 90 -8.74 -18.38 8.51
CA PRO A 90 -8.17 -19.72 8.45
C PRO A 90 -6.72 -19.66 7.95
N ALA A 91 -5.88 -20.57 8.45
CA ALA A 91 -4.43 -20.54 8.22
C ALA A 91 -4.04 -20.70 6.74
N ASP A 92 -4.84 -21.40 5.95
CA ASP A 92 -4.67 -21.62 4.52
C ASP A 92 -4.99 -20.39 3.67
N ALA A 93 -5.80 -19.46 4.19
CA ALA A 93 -6.04 -18.16 3.55
C ALA A 93 -4.90 -17.15 3.79
N ILE A 94 -3.95 -17.44 4.67
CA ILE A 94 -2.87 -16.50 5.04
C ILE A 94 -1.58 -16.90 4.29
N VAL A 95 -1.10 -16.00 3.43
CA VAL A 95 0.12 -16.19 2.65
C VAL A 95 1.21 -15.26 3.18
N LEU A 96 2.36 -15.82 3.54
CA LEU A 96 3.52 -15.03 3.98
C LEU A 96 4.39 -14.62 2.79
N GLY A 97 4.74 -13.34 2.75
CA GLY A 97 5.69 -12.75 1.81
C GLY A 97 6.78 -11.97 2.55
N THR A 98 7.85 -11.65 1.82
CA THR A 98 9.01 -10.96 2.39
C THR A 98 8.94 -9.46 2.09
N LEU A 99 9.03 -8.61 3.12
CA LEU A 99 9.17 -7.17 2.92
C LEU A 99 10.51 -6.84 2.26
N GLY A 100 10.51 -5.93 1.29
CA GLY A 100 11.73 -5.44 0.67
C GLY A 100 12.39 -4.32 1.47
N ASN A 101 13.66 -4.03 1.14
CA ASN A 101 14.38 -2.88 1.72
C ASN A 101 13.76 -1.52 1.35
N ASP A 102 13.02 -1.48 0.25
CA ASP A 102 12.22 -0.35 -0.18
C ASP A 102 10.88 -0.82 -0.79
N LEU A 103 10.07 0.14 -1.23
CA LEU A 103 8.76 -0.16 -1.78
C LEU A 103 8.85 -0.90 -3.13
N GLN A 104 9.83 -0.59 -3.98
CA GLN A 104 9.99 -1.24 -5.28
C GLN A 104 10.31 -2.72 -5.10
N GLN A 105 11.24 -3.03 -4.18
CA GLN A 105 11.57 -4.40 -3.84
C GLN A 105 10.38 -5.10 -3.17
N THR A 106 9.62 -4.40 -2.32
CA THR A 106 8.40 -4.97 -1.72
C THR A 106 7.35 -5.32 -2.78
N VAL A 107 7.15 -4.47 -3.80
CA VAL A 107 6.24 -4.77 -4.92
C VAL A 107 6.74 -5.96 -5.73
N LYS A 108 8.04 -6.04 -6.03
CA LYS A 108 8.63 -7.21 -6.71
C LYS A 108 8.44 -8.50 -5.91
N ASN A 109 8.68 -8.45 -4.61
CA ASN A 109 8.44 -9.58 -3.72
C ASN A 109 6.96 -9.96 -3.69
N SER A 110 6.08 -8.96 -3.71
CA SER A 110 4.63 -9.17 -3.79
C SER A 110 4.23 -9.94 -5.03
N LEU A 111 4.75 -9.55 -6.20
CA LEU A 111 4.49 -10.24 -7.46
C LEU A 111 4.99 -11.69 -7.45
N ILE A 112 6.16 -11.94 -6.86
CA ILE A 112 6.68 -13.30 -6.69
C ILE A 112 5.74 -14.12 -5.80
N THR A 113 5.27 -13.55 -4.68
CA THR A 113 4.35 -14.23 -3.77
C THR A 113 2.99 -14.50 -4.42
N LEU A 114 2.42 -13.54 -5.15
CA LEU A 114 1.16 -13.74 -5.89
C LEU A 114 1.30 -14.86 -6.92
N SER A 115 2.37 -14.83 -7.73
CA SER A 115 2.64 -15.84 -8.76
C SER A 115 2.82 -17.24 -8.17
N LYS A 116 3.58 -17.38 -7.08
CA LYS A 116 3.78 -18.68 -6.40
C LYS A 116 2.49 -19.30 -5.87
N ASN A 117 1.49 -18.48 -5.58
CA ASN A 117 0.20 -18.90 -5.02
C ASN A 117 -0.94 -18.84 -6.05
N ASN A 118 -0.64 -18.61 -7.33
CA ASN A 118 -1.62 -18.51 -8.42
C ASN A 118 -2.71 -17.43 -8.21
N LEU A 119 -2.32 -16.30 -7.61
CA LEU A 119 -3.20 -15.15 -7.35
C LEU A 119 -3.02 -14.13 -8.48
N ASN A 120 -4.11 -13.74 -9.16
CA ASN A 120 -4.07 -13.00 -10.43
C ASN A 120 -4.45 -11.53 -10.29
N ASP A 121 -5.16 -11.17 -9.22
CA ASP A 121 -5.48 -9.79 -8.90
C ASP A 121 -5.41 -9.53 -7.38
N ALA A 122 -5.28 -8.26 -7.02
CA ALA A 122 -5.05 -7.89 -5.62
C ALA A 122 -5.68 -6.55 -5.20
N ILE A 123 -6.02 -6.45 -3.92
CA ILE A 123 -6.33 -5.20 -3.23
C ILE A 123 -5.15 -4.87 -2.31
N THR A 124 -4.52 -3.72 -2.47
CA THR A 124 -3.40 -3.30 -1.61
C THR A 124 -3.88 -2.53 -0.39
N LEU A 125 -3.29 -2.85 0.76
CA LEU A 125 -3.52 -2.20 2.05
C LEU A 125 -2.20 -1.63 2.55
N ALA A 126 -2.05 -0.33 2.42
CA ALA A 126 -0.87 0.44 2.80
C ALA A 126 -1.30 1.79 3.39
N PRO A 127 -0.39 2.58 4.00
CA PRO A 127 -0.69 3.97 4.31
C PRO A 127 -1.24 4.69 3.07
N PHE A 128 -2.32 5.47 3.24
CA PHE A 128 -3.07 6.06 2.12
C PHE A 128 -2.17 6.82 1.15
N TYR A 129 -1.21 7.58 1.65
CA TYR A 129 -0.31 8.38 0.80
C TYR A 129 0.57 7.52 -0.14
N GLN A 130 0.81 6.24 0.18
CA GLN A 130 1.65 5.35 -0.63
C GLN A 130 0.89 4.56 -1.70
N GLN A 131 -0.42 4.38 -1.53
CA GLN A 131 -1.24 3.50 -2.38
C GLN A 131 -1.15 3.85 -3.87
N THR A 132 -1.17 5.14 -4.21
CA THR A 132 -1.01 5.60 -5.60
C THR A 132 0.33 5.19 -6.21
N ARG A 133 1.42 5.24 -5.43
CA ARG A 133 2.75 4.83 -5.86
C ARG A 133 2.87 3.31 -5.96
N ILE A 134 2.29 2.58 -5.01
CA ILE A 134 2.19 1.11 -5.07
C ILE A 134 1.53 0.69 -6.38
N LYS A 135 0.35 1.24 -6.68
CA LYS A 135 -0.38 0.96 -7.93
C LYS A 135 0.47 1.24 -9.17
N MET A 136 1.14 2.39 -9.21
CA MET A 136 2.06 2.74 -10.28
C MET A 136 3.19 1.70 -10.46
N LEU A 137 3.79 1.23 -9.37
CA LEU A 137 4.86 0.23 -9.39
C LEU A 137 4.37 -1.15 -9.83
N PHE A 138 3.17 -1.57 -9.44
CA PHE A 138 2.57 -2.80 -9.99
C PHE A 138 2.35 -2.68 -11.50
N TYR A 139 1.87 -1.52 -11.96
CA TYR A 139 1.60 -1.28 -13.38
C TYR A 139 2.89 -1.29 -14.19
N SER A 140 3.98 -0.70 -13.69
CA SER A 140 5.29 -0.75 -14.35
C SER A 140 5.89 -2.15 -14.39
N ASN A 141 5.43 -3.06 -13.53
CA ASN A 141 5.81 -4.47 -13.55
C ASN A 141 4.76 -5.35 -14.27
N HIS A 142 3.96 -4.77 -15.16
CA HIS A 142 3.00 -5.48 -16.02
C HIS A 142 1.90 -6.24 -15.25
N PHE A 143 1.55 -5.75 -14.05
CA PHE A 143 0.46 -6.28 -13.24
C PHE A 143 -0.63 -5.20 -13.04
N PRO A 144 -1.51 -4.97 -14.03
CA PRO A 144 -2.52 -3.91 -13.95
C PRO A 144 -3.71 -4.27 -13.06
N HIS A 145 -3.86 -5.55 -12.71
CA HIS A 145 -4.94 -6.10 -11.90
C HIS A 145 -4.75 -5.85 -10.41
N VAL A 146 -4.45 -4.61 -10.05
CA VAL A 146 -4.32 -4.17 -8.67
C VAL A 146 -5.21 -2.96 -8.40
N SER A 147 -5.92 -3.04 -7.29
CA SER A 147 -6.74 -1.96 -6.75
C SER A 147 -6.31 -1.64 -5.32
N THR A 148 -6.88 -0.59 -4.75
CA THR A 148 -6.55 -0.07 -3.44
C THR A 148 -7.81 -0.07 -2.58
N ALA A 149 -7.65 -0.26 -1.28
CA ALA A 149 -8.68 0.05 -0.30
C ALA A 149 -8.07 0.97 0.76
N GLY A 150 -8.74 2.10 1.04
CA GLY A 150 -8.32 3.08 2.02
C GLY A 150 -8.30 2.49 3.43
N VAL A 151 -7.51 3.04 4.35
CA VAL A 151 -7.43 2.54 5.74
C VAL A 151 -7.80 3.67 6.69
N ASP A 152 -8.67 3.40 7.67
CA ASP A 152 -9.35 4.43 8.46
C ASP A 152 -8.46 5.22 9.44
N ALA A 153 -7.22 4.81 9.66
CA ALA A 153 -6.39 5.36 10.73
C ALA A 153 -5.42 6.45 10.26
N PHE A 154 -5.91 7.69 10.11
CA PHE A 154 -5.04 8.87 9.98
C PHE A 154 -4.30 9.19 11.28
N GLN A 155 -3.01 9.49 11.20
CA GLN A 155 -2.15 9.91 12.30
C GLN A 155 -1.40 11.20 11.95
N LEU A 156 -1.00 11.99 12.95
CA LEU A 156 -0.19 13.19 12.71
C LEU A 156 1.14 12.88 11.99
N ALA A 157 1.72 11.71 12.24
CA ALA A 157 2.91 11.23 11.53
C ALA A 157 2.66 11.07 10.01
N ASP A 158 1.41 10.88 9.58
CA ASP A 158 1.06 10.74 8.17
C ASP A 158 1.17 12.07 7.41
N ILE A 159 1.14 13.23 8.10
CA ILE A 159 1.40 14.54 7.47
C ILE A 159 2.85 14.58 6.99
N TYR A 160 3.79 14.16 7.85
CA TYR A 160 5.20 14.03 7.47
C TYR A 160 5.38 12.97 6.38
N GLY A 161 4.67 11.83 6.52
CA GLY A 161 4.64 10.76 5.52
C GLY A 161 4.22 11.27 4.14
N LEU A 162 3.10 11.99 4.04
CA LEU A 162 2.56 12.57 2.81
C LEU A 162 3.51 13.59 2.18
N GLY A 163 4.11 14.46 2.99
CA GLY A 163 5.10 15.43 2.50
C GLY A 163 6.35 14.77 1.94
N ARG A 164 6.88 13.74 2.62
CA ARG A 164 7.99 12.93 2.11
C ARG A 164 7.60 12.19 0.83
N GLU A 165 6.40 11.64 0.80
CA GLU A 165 5.88 10.84 -0.30
C GLU A 165 5.78 11.63 -1.61
N PHE A 166 5.48 12.92 -1.55
CA PHE A 166 5.52 13.81 -2.72
C PHE A 166 6.86 13.69 -3.47
N PHE A 167 8.00 13.82 -2.75
CA PHE A 167 9.32 13.76 -3.37
C PHE A 167 9.65 12.37 -3.91
N ILE A 168 9.29 11.32 -3.16
CA ILE A 168 9.55 9.93 -3.56
C ILE A 168 8.73 9.57 -4.81
N TYR A 169 7.44 9.95 -4.83
CA TYR A 169 6.55 9.69 -5.96
C TYR A 169 7.09 10.28 -7.26
N TYR A 170 7.48 11.57 -7.28
CA TYR A 170 8.01 12.18 -8.49
C TYR A 170 9.36 11.59 -8.90
N LYS A 171 10.24 11.28 -7.95
CA LYS A 171 11.51 10.59 -8.24
C LYS A 171 11.28 9.25 -8.94
N GLU A 172 10.38 8.42 -8.40
CA GLU A 172 10.09 7.10 -8.97
C GLU A 172 9.31 7.19 -10.27
N ARG A 173 8.37 8.12 -10.38
CA ARG A 173 7.61 8.33 -11.61
C ARG A 173 8.54 8.67 -12.78
N VAL A 174 9.54 9.53 -12.57
CA VAL A 174 10.55 9.81 -13.59
C VAL A 174 11.34 8.55 -13.95
N ALA A 175 11.81 7.79 -12.94
CA ALA A 175 12.56 6.56 -13.18
C ALA A 175 11.77 5.49 -13.96
N VAL A 176 10.46 5.38 -13.71
CA VAL A 176 9.56 4.46 -14.44
C VAL A 176 9.35 4.91 -15.89
N MET A 177 9.33 6.22 -16.18
CA MET A 177 9.15 6.72 -17.54
C MET A 177 10.42 6.62 -18.40
N THR A 178 11.59 6.47 -17.78
CA THR A 178 12.89 6.45 -18.47
C THR A 178 13.47 5.05 -18.68
N ASN A 179 12.84 4.01 -18.13
CA ASN A 179 13.21 2.60 -18.31
C ASN A 179 12.16 1.89 -19.17
#